data_AF-A0A1H3GNI2-F1
#
_entry.id   AF-A0A1H3GNI2-F1
#
_cell.length_a   1.000
_cell.length_b   1.000
_cell.length_c   1.000
_cell.angle_alpha   90.00
_cell.angle_beta   90.00
_cell.angle_gamma   90.00
#
_symmetry.space_group_name_H-M   'P 1'
#
loop_
_entity.id
_entity.type
_entity.pdbx_description
1 polymer ?
#
loop_
_entity_poly.entity_id
_entity_poly.type
_entity_poly.pdbx_seq_one_letter_code
_entity_poly.pdbx_strand_id
1 'polypeptide(L)'
;MAADVKFSVKRATDDQSLIPTNVNVELEQKFLKKSKADAIKLIPISFGVSAVVIAIIVLLVTFLRIFAISTFAILCIILPIYGIYNAVATSKAIKNHDYEFFYGEVTGKTDNGNYIIKGLEDQKISVLFGKKEYNAGDRVIVARMKDELNLISEE
;
A
#
# COMPACT_ATOMS: atom_id res chain seq x y z
N MET A 1 -12.33 13.65 -3.92
CA MET A 1 -11.45 13.08 -4.96
C MET A 1 -10.12 12.83 -4.30
N ALA A 2 -9.65 11.58 -4.21
CA ALA A 2 -8.31 11.32 -3.69
C ALA A 2 -7.31 12.00 -4.63
N ALA A 3 -6.55 12.97 -4.12
CA ALA A 3 -5.51 13.60 -4.91
C ALA A 3 -4.47 12.54 -5.28
N ASP A 4 -4.01 12.56 -6.53
CA ASP A 4 -2.91 11.71 -7.00
C ASP A 4 -1.75 11.84 -5.99
N VAL A 5 -1.21 10.70 -5.54
CA VAL A 5 -0.11 10.66 -4.57
C VAL A 5 1.08 11.43 -5.12
N LYS A 6 1.36 11.34 -6.42
CA LYS A 6 2.47 12.07 -7.05
C LYS A 6 2.26 13.58 -6.96
N PHE A 7 1.03 14.04 -7.16
CA PHE A 7 0.69 15.46 -7.03
C PHE A 7 0.77 15.93 -5.57
N SER A 8 0.31 15.10 -4.63
CA SER A 8 0.34 15.40 -3.20
C SER A 8 1.77 15.50 -2.66
N VAL A 9 2.65 14.57 -3.07
CA VAL A 9 4.08 14.59 -2.72
C VAL A 9 4.78 15.81 -3.32
N LYS A 10 4.51 16.12 -4.60
CA LYS A 10 5.09 17.29 -5.25
C LYS A 10 4.69 18.57 -4.53
N ARG A 11 3.40 18.75 -4.23
CA ARG A 11 2.90 19.90 -3.47
C ARG A 11 3.56 19.99 -2.09
N ALA A 12 3.63 18.89 -1.35
CA ALA A 12 4.26 18.87 -0.03
C ALA A 12 5.77 19.15 -0.08
N THR A 13 6.44 18.83 -1.19
CA THR A 13 7.85 19.16 -1.43
C THR A 13 8.00 20.65 -1.77
N ASP A 14 7.14 21.19 -2.63
CA ASP A 14 7.11 22.62 -2.99
C ASP A 14 6.82 23.49 -1.75
N ASP A 15 5.94 23.02 -0.85
CA ASP A 15 5.59 23.66 0.43
C ASP A 15 6.63 23.39 1.55
N GLN A 16 7.80 22.79 1.24
CA GLN A 16 8.89 22.43 2.16
C GLN A 16 8.47 21.56 3.37
N SER A 17 7.31 20.91 3.28
CA SER A 17 6.82 19.99 4.32
C SER A 17 7.43 18.60 4.17
N LEU A 18 7.91 18.26 2.98
CA LEU A 18 8.73 17.08 2.68
C LEU A 18 10.08 17.51 2.13
N ILE A 19 11.14 16.89 2.63
CA ILE A 19 12.51 17.15 2.17
C ILE A 19 13.01 15.91 1.43
N PRO A 20 13.31 15.99 0.12
CA PRO A 20 13.89 14.87 -0.62
C PRO A 20 15.17 14.38 0.06
N THR A 21 15.29 13.07 0.22
CA THR A 21 16.46 12.46 0.86
C THR A 21 16.93 11.22 0.11
N ASN A 22 18.22 10.94 0.24
CA ASN A 22 18.80 9.67 -0.16
C ASN A 22 18.96 8.81 1.10
N VAL A 23 18.38 7.62 1.07
CA VAL A 23 18.53 6.64 2.14
C VAL A 23 19.78 5.79 1.92
N ASN A 24 20.27 5.15 2.96
CA ASN A 24 21.37 4.19 2.85
C ASN A 24 20.95 3.02 1.92
N VAL A 25 21.92 2.48 1.16
CA VAL A 25 21.74 1.35 0.22
C VAL A 25 21.12 0.14 0.93
N GLU A 26 21.49 -0.12 2.18
CA GLU A 26 20.92 -1.22 2.97
C GLU A 26 19.42 -1.01 3.25
N LEU A 27 19.02 0.21 3.61
CA LEU A 27 17.63 0.56 3.87
C LEU A 27 16.80 0.51 2.57
N GLU A 28 17.37 1.01 1.48
CA GLU A 28 16.77 0.95 0.14
C GLU A 28 16.50 -0.50 -0.26
N GLN A 29 17.49 -1.38 -0.16
CA GLN A 29 17.32 -2.80 -0.48
C GLN A 29 16.28 -3.48 0.43
N LYS A 30 16.25 -3.13 1.72
CA LYS A 30 15.24 -3.63 2.66
C LYS A 30 13.83 -3.19 2.27
N PHE A 31 13.68 -1.93 1.85
CA PHE A 31 12.42 -1.40 1.31
C PHE A 31 11.99 -2.15 0.05
N LEU A 32 12.87 -2.26 -0.96
CA LEU A 32 12.56 -2.94 -2.22
C LEU A 32 12.19 -4.42 -1.99
N LYS A 33 12.91 -5.11 -1.11
CA LYS A 33 12.63 -6.51 -0.77
C LYS A 33 11.28 -6.66 -0.09
N LYS A 34 10.93 -5.77 0.83
CA LYS A 34 9.65 -5.84 1.57
C LYS A 34 8.46 -5.47 0.70
N SER A 35 8.57 -4.41 -0.08
CA SER A 35 7.60 -4.01 -1.10
C SER A 35 7.31 -5.13 -2.11
N LYS A 36 8.35 -5.82 -2.58
CA LYS A 36 8.18 -7.00 -3.45
C LYS A 36 7.52 -8.16 -2.71
N ALA A 37 7.93 -8.44 -1.48
CA ALA A 37 7.37 -9.55 -0.69
C ALA A 37 5.88 -9.34 -0.41
N ASP A 38 5.45 -8.13 -0.05
CA ASP A 38 4.06 -7.83 0.25
C ASP A 38 3.19 -7.89 -1.02
N ALA A 39 3.71 -7.40 -2.16
CA ALA A 39 3.04 -7.56 -3.45
C ALA A 39 2.89 -9.04 -3.87
N ILE A 40 3.89 -9.88 -3.59
CA ILE A 40 3.81 -11.33 -3.88
C ILE A 40 2.84 -12.04 -2.92
N LYS A 41 2.81 -11.68 -1.63
CA LYS A 41 1.89 -12.27 -0.64
C LYS A 41 0.41 -12.02 -0.97
N LEU A 42 0.11 -10.91 -1.65
CA LEU A 42 -1.24 -10.62 -2.12
C LEU A 42 -1.78 -11.68 -3.10
N ILE A 43 -0.91 -12.35 -3.87
CA ILE A 43 -1.33 -13.39 -4.82
C ILE A 43 -2.01 -14.57 -4.11
N PRO A 44 -1.36 -15.33 -3.19
CA PRO A 44 -2.01 -16.44 -2.51
C PRO A 44 -3.19 -16.00 -1.64
N ILE A 45 -3.16 -14.79 -1.05
CA ILE A 45 -4.30 -14.25 -0.30
C ILE A 45 -5.52 -14.05 -1.22
N SER A 46 -5.32 -13.48 -2.41
CA SER A 46 -6.39 -13.31 -3.41
C SER A 46 -6.99 -14.65 -3.86
N PHE A 47 -6.17 -15.68 -4.05
CA PHE A 47 -6.66 -17.04 -4.34
C PHE A 47 -7.43 -17.63 -3.16
N GLY A 48 -6.96 -17.44 -1.93
CA GLY A 48 -7.64 -17.89 -0.71
C GLY A 48 -9.03 -17.26 -0.55
N VAL A 49 -9.14 -15.93 -0.71
CA VAL A 49 -10.43 -15.23 -0.66
C VAL A 49 -11.36 -15.72 -1.77
N SER A 50 -10.84 -15.92 -2.97
CA SER A 50 -11.64 -16.45 -4.09
C SER A 50 -12.20 -17.85 -3.80
N ALA A 51 -11.41 -18.73 -3.19
CA ALA A 51 -11.86 -20.06 -2.78
C ALA A 51 -12.98 -20.00 -1.73
N VAL A 52 -12.88 -19.07 -0.75
CA VAL A 52 -13.94 -18.85 0.25
C VAL A 52 -15.23 -18.37 -0.41
N VAL A 53 -15.15 -17.41 -1.34
CA VAL A 53 -16.33 -16.92 -2.07
C VAL A 53 -16.98 -18.03 -2.89
N ILE A 54 -16.18 -18.88 -3.56
CA ILE A 54 -16.70 -20.06 -4.28
C ILE A 54 -17.42 -21.00 -3.32
N ALA A 55 -16.84 -21.30 -2.15
CA ALA A 55 -17.47 -22.16 -1.16
C ALA A 55 -18.82 -21.60 -0.67
N ILE A 56 -18.90 -20.28 -0.42
CA ILE A 56 -20.15 -19.60 -0.04
C ILE A 56 -21.18 -19.69 -1.17
N ILE A 57 -20.79 -19.46 -2.42
CA ILE A 57 -21.68 -19.59 -3.59
C ILE A 57 -22.23 -21.02 -3.67
N VAL A 58 -21.37 -22.05 -3.58
CA VAL A 58 -21.81 -23.45 -3.64
C VAL A 58 -22.82 -23.76 -2.54
N LEU A 59 -22.58 -23.27 -1.32
CA LEU A 59 -23.49 -23.44 -0.19
C LEU A 59 -24.84 -22.74 -0.46
N LEU A 60 -24.83 -21.51 -0.95
CA LEU A 60 -26.04 -20.75 -1.30
C LEU A 60 -26.85 -21.41 -2.43
N VAL A 61 -26.18 -21.92 -3.47
CA VAL A 61 -26.85 -22.61 -4.59
C VAL A 61 -27.47 -23.93 -4.12
N THR A 62 -26.74 -24.69 -3.33
CA THR A 62 -27.17 -26.01 -2.85
C THR A 62 -28.35 -25.90 -1.87
N PHE A 63 -28.32 -24.91 -0.96
CA PHE A 63 -29.35 -24.76 0.08
C PHE A 63 -30.52 -23.86 -0.32
N LEU A 64 -30.28 -22.75 -1.04
CA LEU A 64 -31.32 -21.75 -1.34
C LEU A 64 -31.83 -21.81 -2.78
N ARG A 65 -31.22 -22.59 -3.68
CA ARG A 65 -31.56 -22.63 -5.13
C ARG A 65 -31.61 -21.24 -5.79
N ILE A 66 -30.87 -20.28 -5.26
CA ILE A 66 -30.84 -18.92 -5.79
C ILE A 66 -29.88 -18.88 -6.98
N PHE A 67 -30.42 -18.56 -8.17
CA PHE A 67 -29.67 -18.46 -9.43
C PHE A 67 -28.94 -17.11 -9.62
N ALA A 68 -28.99 -16.19 -8.65
CA ALA A 68 -28.36 -14.87 -8.71
C ALA A 68 -26.83 -14.92 -8.43
N ILE A 69 -26.11 -15.79 -9.15
CA ILE A 69 -24.71 -16.14 -8.91
C ILE A 69 -23.73 -15.25 -9.71
N SER A 70 -24.21 -14.55 -10.74
CA SER A 70 -23.34 -13.88 -11.72
C SER A 70 -22.43 -12.81 -11.11
N THR A 71 -22.94 -11.98 -10.19
CA THR A 71 -22.16 -10.90 -9.59
C THR A 71 -21.05 -11.40 -8.65
N PHE A 72 -21.29 -12.47 -7.90
CA PHE A 72 -20.29 -13.05 -7.00
C PHE A 72 -19.22 -13.84 -7.75
N ALA A 73 -19.59 -14.50 -8.85
CA ALA A 73 -18.63 -15.21 -9.72
C ALA A 73 -17.61 -14.25 -10.36
N ILE A 74 -18.03 -13.03 -10.71
CA ILE A 74 -17.14 -12.00 -11.25
C ILE A 74 -16.09 -11.58 -10.21
N LEU A 75 -16.45 -11.46 -8.93
CA LEU A 75 -15.50 -11.10 -7.86
C LEU A 75 -14.38 -12.15 -7.69
N CYS A 76 -14.69 -13.44 -7.86
CA CYS A 76 -13.70 -14.52 -7.82
C CYS A 76 -12.64 -14.43 -8.92
N ILE A 77 -12.94 -13.74 -10.03
CA ILE A 77 -12.02 -13.54 -11.15
C ILE A 77 -11.24 -12.23 -10.98
N ILE A 78 -11.90 -11.18 -10.50
CA ILE A 78 -11.28 -9.86 -10.33
C ILE A 78 -10.20 -9.88 -9.24
N LEU A 79 -10.42 -10.57 -8.12
CA LEU A 79 -9.49 -10.57 -6.99
C LEU A 79 -8.10 -11.18 -7.32
N PRO A 80 -8.01 -12.35 -7.99
CA PRO A 80 -6.72 -12.91 -8.42
C PRO A 80 -6.04 -12.03 -9.48
N ILE A 81 -6.81 -11.48 -10.44
CA ILE A 81 -6.28 -10.58 -11.47
C ILE A 81 -5.68 -9.34 -10.82
N TYR A 82 -6.35 -8.76 -9.82
CA TYR A 82 -5.85 -7.62 -9.08
C TYR A 82 -4.53 -7.93 -8.35
N GLY A 83 -4.44 -9.10 -7.70
CA GLY A 83 -3.22 -9.54 -7.02
C GLY A 83 -2.03 -9.67 -7.98
N ILE A 84 -2.25 -10.28 -9.16
CA ILE A 84 -1.24 -10.41 -10.21
C ILE A 84 -0.85 -9.03 -10.77
N TYR A 85 -1.84 -8.18 -11.06
CA TYR A 85 -1.61 -6.83 -11.54
C TYR A 85 -0.74 -6.04 -10.56
N ASN A 86 -1.04 -6.10 -9.26
CA ASN A 86 -0.27 -5.38 -8.27
C ASN A 86 1.19 -5.88 -8.21
N ALA A 87 1.40 -7.19 -8.22
CA ALA A 87 2.74 -7.78 -8.26
C ALA A 87 3.55 -7.34 -9.50
N VAL A 88 2.93 -7.36 -10.68
CA VAL A 88 3.58 -6.92 -11.94
C VAL A 88 3.88 -5.42 -11.89
N ALA A 89 2.92 -4.60 -11.47
CA ALA A 89 3.08 -3.16 -11.42
C ALA A 89 4.14 -2.73 -10.40
N THR A 90 4.21 -3.40 -9.23
CA THR A 90 5.26 -3.19 -8.23
C THR A 90 6.63 -3.62 -8.75
N SER A 91 6.72 -4.78 -9.41
CA SER A 91 7.99 -5.20 -10.03
C SER A 91 8.44 -4.25 -11.14
N LYS A 92 7.51 -3.69 -11.92
CA LYS A 92 7.81 -2.71 -12.97
C LYS A 92 8.29 -1.38 -12.38
N ALA A 93 7.67 -0.91 -11.30
CA ALA A 93 8.08 0.30 -10.61
C ALA A 93 9.51 0.19 -10.04
N ILE A 94 9.84 -0.95 -9.42
CA ILE A 94 11.19 -1.25 -8.95
C ILE A 94 12.18 -1.24 -10.11
N LYS A 95 11.86 -1.91 -11.23
CA LYS A 95 12.74 -1.95 -12.41
C LYS A 95 12.96 -0.57 -13.04
N ASN A 96 11.94 0.28 -13.00
CA ASN A 96 11.99 1.64 -13.54
C ASN A 96 12.57 2.66 -12.56
N HIS A 97 12.99 2.25 -11.36
CA HIS A 97 13.42 3.14 -10.29
C HIS A 97 12.38 4.23 -9.95
N ASP A 98 11.08 3.91 -10.08
CA ASP A 98 9.97 4.82 -9.72
C ASP A 98 9.65 4.71 -8.22
N TYR A 99 10.64 5.09 -7.42
CA TYR A 99 10.54 5.23 -5.97
C TYR A 99 11.35 6.43 -5.50
N GLU A 100 10.83 7.12 -4.48
CA GLU A 100 11.42 8.35 -3.96
C GLU A 100 11.35 8.33 -2.43
N PHE A 101 12.36 8.91 -1.77
CA PHE A 101 12.41 8.99 -0.32
C PHE A 101 12.40 10.45 0.13
N PHE A 102 11.67 10.71 1.21
CA PHE A 102 11.51 12.05 1.76
C PHE A 102 11.61 11.99 3.28
N TYR A 103 12.14 13.03 3.91
CA TYR A 103 11.92 13.28 5.33
C TYR A 103 10.62 14.04 5.50
N GLY A 104 9.78 13.56 6.42
CA GLY A 104 8.55 14.22 6.84
C GLY A 104 8.43 14.25 8.35
N GLU A 105 7.47 15.03 8.84
CA GLU A 105 7.13 15.13 10.26
C GLU A 105 5.76 14.52 10.52
N VAL A 106 5.67 13.65 11.53
CA VAL A 106 4.40 13.06 11.97
C VAL A 106 3.59 14.11 12.71
N THR A 107 2.37 14.40 12.26
CA THR A 107 1.45 15.31 12.95
C THR A 107 0.47 14.58 13.85
N GLY A 108 0.19 13.31 13.56
CA GLY A 108 -0.71 12.50 14.37
C GLY A 108 -0.99 11.12 13.77
N LYS A 109 -2.03 10.47 14.30
CA LYS A 109 -2.50 9.14 13.89
C LYS A 109 -4.01 9.20 13.70
N THR A 110 -4.49 8.61 12.62
CA THR A 110 -5.92 8.44 12.35
C THR A 110 -6.49 7.28 13.17
N ASP A 111 -7.81 7.27 13.38
CA ASP A 111 -8.52 6.21 14.12
C ASP A 111 -8.31 4.81 13.51
N ASN A 112 -8.01 4.75 12.21
CA ASN A 112 -7.72 3.51 11.48
C ASN A 112 -6.26 3.04 11.62
N GLY A 113 -5.46 3.71 12.46
CA GLY A 113 -4.06 3.36 12.70
C GLY A 113 -3.05 3.86 11.65
N ASN A 114 -3.49 4.63 10.65
CA ASN A 114 -2.58 5.28 9.68
C ASN A 114 -1.99 6.55 10.27
N TYR A 115 -0.76 6.89 9.88
CA TYR A 115 -0.08 8.09 10.33
C TYR A 115 -0.39 9.27 9.41
N ILE A 116 -0.49 10.46 10.01
CA ILE A 116 -0.67 11.72 9.31
C ILE A 116 0.69 12.39 9.26
N ILE A 117 1.15 12.70 8.04
CA ILE A 117 2.41 13.41 7.80
C ILE A 117 2.08 14.83 7.33
N LYS A 118 2.83 15.81 7.84
CA LYS A 118 2.66 17.22 7.48
C LYS A 118 2.74 17.40 5.95
N GLY A 119 1.71 18.03 5.36
CA GLY A 119 1.60 18.23 3.90
C GLY A 119 1.04 17.02 3.12
N LEU A 120 0.85 15.85 3.76
CA LEU A 120 0.25 14.65 3.18
C LEU A 120 -0.98 14.18 4.00
N GLU A 121 -1.72 15.14 4.55
CA GLU A 121 -2.81 14.88 5.50
C GLU A 121 -3.96 14.05 4.91
N ASP A 122 -4.20 14.21 3.61
CA ASP A 122 -5.25 13.49 2.87
C ASP A 122 -4.85 12.06 2.45
N GLN A 123 -3.60 11.66 2.70
CA GLN A 123 -3.05 10.39 2.23
C GLN A 123 -3.02 9.33 3.32
N LYS A 124 -3.28 8.08 2.92
CA LYS A 124 -3.16 6.93 3.82
C LYS A 124 -1.72 6.48 3.85
N ILE A 125 -1.05 6.70 4.98
CA ILE A 125 0.35 6.35 5.16
C ILE A 125 0.47 5.28 6.26
N SER A 126 0.90 4.09 5.85
CA SER A 126 1.13 2.94 6.73
C SER A 126 2.62 2.72 6.96
N VAL A 127 2.97 2.10 8.09
CA VAL A 127 4.35 1.70 8.39
C VAL A 127 4.66 0.40 7.66
N LEU A 128 5.67 0.43 6.79
CA LEU A 128 6.14 -0.77 6.10
C LEU A 128 7.12 -1.54 6.99
N PHE A 129 8.09 -0.85 7.62
CA PHE A 129 9.01 -1.43 8.61
C PHE A 129 9.72 -0.33 9.42
N GLY A 130 10.30 -0.70 10.56
CA GLY A 130 10.95 0.24 11.48
C GLY A 130 10.23 0.26 12.83
N LYS A 131 10.32 1.39 13.55
CA LYS A 131 9.68 1.55 14.86
C LYS A 131 8.21 1.14 14.85
N LYS A 132 7.79 0.46 15.91
CA LYS A 132 6.39 0.05 16.14
C LYS A 132 5.43 1.24 16.24
N GLU A 133 5.90 2.38 16.76
CA GLU A 133 5.06 3.57 16.96
C GLU A 133 5.87 4.86 16.79
N TYR A 134 5.21 5.87 16.21
CA TYR A 134 5.74 7.22 16.03
C TYR A 134 4.83 8.21 16.74
N ASN A 135 5.42 9.16 17.44
CA ASN A 135 4.70 10.24 18.12
C ASN A 135 4.59 11.47 17.22
N ALA A 136 3.65 12.36 17.53
CA ALA A 136 3.59 13.66 16.88
C ALA A 136 4.90 14.45 17.12
N GLY A 137 5.44 15.05 16.07
CA GLY A 137 6.74 15.74 16.06
C GLY A 137 7.93 14.86 15.67
N ASP A 138 7.76 13.54 15.55
CA ASP A 138 8.84 12.66 15.11
C ASP A 138 9.18 12.90 13.64
N ARG A 139 10.48 12.97 13.34
CA ARG A 139 10.99 12.95 11.96
C ARG A 139 11.06 11.52 11.46
N VAL A 140 10.45 11.28 10.31
CA VAL A 140 10.32 9.95 9.70
C VAL A 140 10.72 9.99 8.22
N ILE A 141 11.09 8.83 7.69
CA ILE A 141 11.35 8.68 6.26
C ILE A 141 10.07 8.17 5.61
N VAL A 142 9.53 8.95 4.68
CA VAL A 142 8.40 8.61 3.83
C VAL A 142 8.95 8.11 2.51
N ALA A 143 8.64 6.87 2.17
CA ALA A 143 8.95 6.27 0.88
C ALA A 143 7.70 6.29 -0.01
N ARG A 144 7.82 6.91 -1.18
CA ARG A 144 6.84 6.83 -2.26
C ARG A 144 7.25 5.70 -3.19
N MET A 145 6.30 4.84 -3.54
CA MET A 145 6.46 3.88 -4.64
C MET A 145 5.13 3.78 -5.39
N LYS A 146 5.14 4.08 -6.69
CA LYS A 146 3.91 4.19 -7.52
C LYS A 146 2.94 5.24 -6.94
N ASP A 147 1.79 4.79 -6.47
CA ASP A 147 0.69 5.56 -5.89
C ASP A 147 0.52 5.22 -4.39
N GLU A 148 1.56 4.68 -3.75
CA GLU A 148 1.54 4.31 -2.34
C GLU A 148 2.62 5.08 -1.57
N LEU A 149 2.28 5.46 -0.34
CA LEU A 149 3.15 6.13 0.62
C LEU A 149 3.33 5.23 1.84
N ASN A 150 4.59 4.99 2.19
CA ASN A 150 4.95 4.10 3.26
C ASN A 150 5.97 4.75 4.18
N LEU A 151 5.80 4.58 5.49
CA LEU A 151 6.82 4.97 6.46
C LEU A 151 7.87 3.88 6.59
N ILE A 152 9.13 4.30 6.58
CA ILE A 152 10.29 3.46 6.85
C ILE A 152 11.16 4.11 7.92
N SER A 153 11.81 3.28 8.73
CA SER A 153 12.84 3.72 9.67
C SER A 153 13.96 2.69 9.73
N GLU A 154 15.17 3.18 9.95
CA GLU A 154 16.26 2.39 10.53
C GLU A 154 15.78 2.02 11.93
N GLU A 155 15.63 0.72 12.18
CA GLU A 155 15.30 0.18 13.50
C GLU A 155 16.61 -0.18 14.19
#